data_AF-A0A527R3E1-F1
#
_entry.id   AF-A0A527R3E1-F1
#
_cell.length_a   1.000
_cell.length_b   1.000
_cell.length_c   1.000
_cell.angle_alpha   90.00
_cell.angle_beta   90.00
_cell.angle_gamma   90.00
#
_symmetry.space_group_name_H-M   'P 1'
#
loop_
_entity.id
_entity.type
_entity.pdbx_description
1 polymer ?
#
loop_
_entity_poly.entity_id
_entity_poly.type
_entity_poly.pdbx_seq_one_letter_code
_entity_poly.pdbx_strand_id
1 'polypeptide(L)'
;MAEGDIWDTPQLVFPTTDLRINPKAPQDIRLAFDEASNCYRANAFTASAIMCRKTLEGICAAHGVEERNLARSLQKMHEQGLIDDRLYEWSDLMRTAGNEAAHGVGLSIQREDAKDILEFTNAILDYLFSYRDRFEAFKDRRKGARPVENAPATRTMNLGSESPAEI
;
A
#
# COMPACT_ATOMS: atom_id res chain seq x y z
N MET A 1 -15.38 10.23 -33.03
CA MET A 1 -14.37 9.56 -32.18
C MET A 1 -14.55 8.07 -32.43
N ALA A 2 -13.49 7.36 -32.84
CA ALA A 2 -13.60 5.96 -33.22
C ALA A 2 -13.75 5.09 -31.96
N GLU A 3 -14.63 4.09 -32.02
CA GLU A 3 -14.69 2.99 -31.04
C GLU A 3 -13.35 2.24 -31.08
N GLY A 4 -12.60 2.28 -29.96
CA GLY A 4 -11.39 1.46 -29.81
C GLY A 4 -10.14 2.15 -29.24
N ASP A 5 -10.20 3.43 -28.85
CA ASP A 5 -9.08 4.05 -28.13
C ASP A 5 -9.06 3.58 -26.66
N ILE A 6 -8.33 2.49 -26.40
CA ILE A 6 -8.12 1.90 -25.07
C ILE A 6 -6.84 2.47 -24.43
N TRP A 7 -6.63 3.78 -24.51
CA TRP A 7 -5.46 4.41 -23.91
C TRP A 7 -5.84 5.03 -22.57
N ASP A 8 -5.10 4.66 -21.52
CA ASP A 8 -5.15 5.37 -20.25
C ASP A 8 -4.74 6.83 -20.43
N THR A 9 -5.11 7.68 -19.47
CA THR A 9 -4.74 9.10 -19.48
C THR A 9 -3.21 9.23 -19.53
N PRO A 10 -2.63 9.94 -20.53
CA PRO A 10 -1.18 10.07 -20.64
C PRO A 10 -0.62 10.80 -19.41
N GLN A 11 0.55 10.35 -18.93
CA GLN A 11 1.20 10.89 -17.74
C GLN A 11 2.66 11.25 -18.03
N LEU A 12 3.12 12.37 -17.46
CA LEU A 12 4.52 12.79 -17.52
C LEU A 12 5.35 11.89 -16.60
N VAL A 13 6.29 11.11 -17.17
CA VAL A 13 7.16 10.20 -16.41
C VAL A 13 8.50 10.86 -16.06
N PHE A 14 8.99 11.76 -16.90
CA PHE A 14 10.22 12.51 -16.64
C PHE A 14 10.29 13.80 -17.48
N PRO A 15 10.90 14.89 -16.97
CA PRO A 15 11.34 15.09 -15.58
C PRO A 15 10.13 15.32 -14.67
N THR A 16 10.04 14.59 -13.57
CA THR A 16 8.98 14.76 -12.57
C THR A 16 9.52 15.40 -11.32
N THR A 17 8.91 16.52 -10.93
CA THR A 17 9.10 17.15 -9.61
C THR A 17 8.05 16.66 -8.61
N ASP A 18 6.97 16.05 -9.09
CA ASP A 18 5.78 15.75 -8.29
C ASP A 18 5.66 14.26 -7.94
N LEU A 19 5.14 13.99 -6.74
CA LEU A 19 4.79 12.65 -6.30
C LEU A 19 3.58 12.16 -7.08
N ARG A 20 3.69 10.96 -7.65
CA ARG A 20 2.58 10.33 -8.36
C ARG A 20 1.56 9.81 -7.35
N ILE A 21 0.35 10.38 -7.39
CA ILE A 21 -0.78 9.90 -6.60
C ILE A 21 -1.25 8.55 -7.17
N ASN A 22 -1.50 7.58 -6.29
CA ASN A 22 -1.98 6.28 -6.69
C ASN A 22 -3.36 6.39 -7.39
N PRO A 23 -3.49 5.95 -8.67
CA PRO A 23 -4.73 6.10 -9.41
C PRO A 23 -5.88 5.24 -8.89
N LYS A 24 -5.58 4.17 -8.14
CA LYS A 24 -6.57 3.27 -7.52
C LYS A 24 -7.16 3.80 -6.23
N ALA A 25 -6.56 4.84 -5.64
CA ALA A 25 -7.15 5.49 -4.48
C ALA A 25 -8.48 6.18 -4.86
N PRO A 26 -9.50 6.13 -3.99
CA PRO A 26 -10.73 6.90 -4.12
C PRO A 26 -10.51 8.39 -4.45
N GLN A 27 -11.43 8.99 -5.20
CA GLN A 27 -11.26 10.34 -5.74
C GLN A 27 -11.07 11.40 -4.65
N ASP A 28 -11.85 11.34 -3.58
CA ASP A 28 -11.77 12.20 -2.41
C ASP A 28 -10.39 12.14 -1.72
N ILE A 29 -9.83 10.95 -1.56
CA ILE A 29 -8.49 10.74 -1.02
C ILE A 29 -7.42 11.33 -1.95
N ARG A 30 -7.55 11.10 -3.27
CA ARG A 30 -6.63 11.68 -4.26
C ARG A 30 -6.65 13.20 -4.24
N LEU A 31 -7.84 13.81 -4.12
CA LEU A 31 -7.98 15.26 -4.03
C LEU A 31 -7.36 15.82 -2.74
N ALA A 32 -7.53 15.14 -1.60
CA ALA A 32 -6.92 15.55 -0.34
C ALA A 32 -5.38 15.50 -0.40
N PHE A 33 -4.83 14.44 -1.02
CA PHE A 33 -3.39 14.30 -1.17
C PHE A 33 -2.80 15.25 -2.24
N ASP A 34 -3.54 15.54 -3.30
CA ASP A 34 -3.17 16.56 -4.29
C ASP A 34 -3.10 17.94 -3.64
N GLU A 35 -4.08 18.29 -2.81
CA GLU A 35 -4.08 19.52 -2.04
C GLU A 35 -2.89 19.58 -1.07
N ALA A 36 -2.50 18.47 -0.42
CA ALA A 36 -1.26 18.41 0.37
C ALA A 36 -0.02 18.74 -0.47
N SER A 37 0.08 18.13 -1.66
CA SER A 37 1.18 18.38 -2.61
C SER A 37 1.21 19.83 -3.08
N ASN A 38 0.04 20.44 -3.32
CA ASN A 38 -0.12 21.84 -3.69
C ASN A 38 0.37 22.77 -2.57
N CYS A 39 0.00 22.48 -1.32
CA CYS A 39 0.48 23.22 -0.15
C CYS A 39 2.01 23.15 -0.03
N TYR A 40 2.60 21.96 -0.21
CA TYR A 40 4.05 21.79 -0.17
C TYR A 40 4.75 22.64 -1.24
N ARG A 41 4.25 22.61 -2.50
CA ARG A 41 4.79 23.42 -3.61
C ARG A 41 4.67 24.93 -3.36
N ALA A 42 3.64 25.35 -2.63
CA ALA A 42 3.45 26.73 -2.22
C ALA A 42 4.27 27.14 -0.98
N ASN A 43 5.16 26.27 -0.47
CA ASN A 43 5.89 26.43 0.80
C ASN A 43 4.99 26.56 2.04
N ALA A 44 3.74 26.10 1.96
CA ALA A 44 2.80 26.02 3.07
C ALA A 44 2.95 24.67 3.81
N PHE A 45 4.12 24.45 4.41
CA PHE A 45 4.53 23.15 4.99
C PHE A 45 3.59 22.64 6.08
N THR A 46 3.16 23.52 7.00
CA THR A 46 2.16 23.20 8.03
C THR A 46 0.84 22.74 7.40
N ALA A 47 0.36 23.44 6.37
CA ALA A 47 -0.87 23.06 5.67
C ALA A 47 -0.72 21.73 4.93
N SER A 48 0.44 21.48 4.33
CA SER A 48 0.78 20.19 3.70
C SER A 48 0.66 19.03 4.69
N ALA A 49 1.21 19.17 5.90
CA ALA A 49 1.12 18.15 6.94
C ALA A 49 -0.33 17.91 7.42
N ILE A 50 -1.11 18.98 7.57
CA ILE A 50 -2.54 18.88 7.94
C ILE A 50 -3.33 18.14 6.85
N MET A 51 -3.03 18.40 5.57
CA MET A 51 -3.68 17.72 4.45
C MET A 51 -3.25 16.25 4.32
N CYS A 52 -2.02 15.91 4.69
CA CYS A 52 -1.59 14.52 4.83
C CYS A 52 -2.39 13.80 5.94
N ARG A 53 -2.62 14.46 7.09
CA ARG A 53 -3.47 13.92 8.16
C ARG A 53 -4.91 13.65 7.67
N LYS A 54 -5.51 14.59 6.92
CA LYS A 54 -6.82 14.41 6.29
C LYS A 54 -6.84 13.24 5.29
N THR A 55 -5.75 13.07 4.55
CA THR A 55 -5.57 11.93 3.64
C THR A 55 -5.58 10.61 4.42
N LEU A 56 -4.86 10.51 5.55
CA LEU A 56 -4.87 9.33 6.42
C LEU A 56 -6.26 9.00 6.98
N GLU A 57 -7.05 10.02 7.33
CA GLU A 57 -8.47 9.82 7.73
C GLU A 57 -9.29 9.19 6.60
N GLY A 58 -9.16 9.71 5.38
CA GLY A 58 -9.82 9.14 4.21
C GLY A 58 -9.39 7.70 3.92
N ILE A 59 -8.09 7.40 4.07
CA ILE A 59 -7.57 6.03 3.94
C ILE A 59 -8.26 5.07 4.92
N CYS A 60 -8.38 5.47 6.19
CA CYS A 60 -9.04 4.65 7.20
C CYS A 60 -10.51 4.39 6.83
N ALA A 61 -11.23 5.46 6.44
CA ALA A 61 -12.63 5.37 6.03
C ALA A 61 -12.83 4.44 4.81
N ALA A 62 -11.96 4.54 3.79
CA ALA A 62 -12.00 3.67 2.62
C ALA A 62 -11.77 2.18 2.95
N HIS A 63 -11.18 1.87 4.11
CA HIS A 63 -10.99 0.51 4.60
C HIS A 63 -12.04 0.10 5.65
N GLY A 64 -13.15 0.86 5.76
CA GLY A 64 -14.24 0.58 6.70
C GLY A 64 -13.90 0.87 8.17
N VAL A 65 -12.87 1.69 8.41
CA VAL A 65 -12.41 2.05 9.75
C VAL A 65 -12.69 3.52 10.02
N GLU A 66 -13.83 3.79 10.64
CA GLU A 66 -14.21 5.12 11.13
C GLU A 66 -14.38 5.08 12.64
N GLU A 67 -13.43 5.66 13.35
CA GLU A 67 -13.44 5.78 14.81
C GLU A 67 -13.56 7.25 15.23
N ARG A 68 -13.73 7.48 16.53
CA ARG A 68 -13.87 8.83 17.10
C ARG A 68 -12.76 9.81 16.75
N ASN A 69 -11.56 9.30 16.42
CA ASN A 69 -10.41 10.10 16.02
C ASN A 69 -9.41 9.24 15.24
N LEU A 70 -8.53 9.90 14.48
CA LEU A 70 -7.53 9.23 13.64
C LEU A 70 -6.62 8.27 14.43
N ALA A 71 -6.27 8.59 15.70
CA ALA A 71 -5.43 7.70 16.51
C ALA A 71 -6.08 6.33 16.72
N ARG A 72 -7.39 6.33 17.04
CA ARG A 72 -8.16 5.10 17.21
C ARG A 72 -8.39 4.38 15.88
N SER A 73 -8.60 5.11 14.79
CA SER A 73 -8.72 4.51 13.45
C SER A 73 -7.43 3.78 13.07
N LEU A 74 -6.26 4.42 13.23
CA LEU A 74 -4.96 3.80 12.92
C LEU A 74 -4.69 2.57 13.80
N GLN A 75 -5.00 2.66 15.10
CA GLN A 75 -4.87 1.53 16.00
C GLN A 75 -5.75 0.36 15.56
N LYS A 76 -7.00 0.63 15.15
CA LYS A 76 -7.91 -0.42 14.67
C LYS A 76 -7.46 -1.00 13.33
N MET A 77 -6.91 -0.19 12.42
CA MET A 77 -6.30 -0.71 11.19
C MET A 77 -5.14 -1.67 11.48
N HIS A 78 -4.32 -1.34 12.48
CA HIS A 78 -3.23 -2.18 12.94
C HIS A 78 -3.72 -3.49 13.57
N GLU A 79 -4.69 -3.41 14.50
CA GLU A 79 -5.31 -4.57 15.14
C GLU A 79 -5.98 -5.53 14.12
N GLN A 80 -6.51 -4.99 13.02
CA GLN A 80 -7.09 -5.76 11.92
C GLN A 80 -6.06 -6.30 10.91
N GLY A 81 -4.77 -5.98 11.07
CA GLY A 81 -3.71 -6.38 10.14
C GLY A 81 -3.78 -5.70 8.77
N LEU A 82 -4.47 -4.55 8.67
CA LEU A 82 -4.51 -3.72 7.46
C LEU A 82 -3.22 -2.90 7.27
N ILE A 83 -2.54 -2.58 8.37
CA ILE A 83 -1.20 -2.00 8.38
C ILE A 83 -0.32 -2.78 9.36
N ASP A 84 0.96 -2.92 9.04
CA ASP A 84 1.94 -3.53 9.94
C ASP A 84 2.48 -2.52 10.96
N ASP A 85 3.32 -2.99 11.88
CA ASP A 85 3.90 -2.18 12.95
C ASP A 85 4.62 -0.94 12.41
N ARG A 86 5.32 -1.05 11.27
CA ARG A 86 6.10 0.04 10.70
C ARG A 86 5.19 1.10 10.08
N LEU A 87 4.19 0.67 9.33
CA LEU A 87 3.21 1.58 8.74
C LEU A 87 2.35 2.26 9.81
N TYR A 88 2.05 1.56 10.91
CA TYR A 88 1.39 2.15 12.08
C TYR A 88 2.26 3.22 12.74
N GLU A 89 3.53 2.94 13.01
CA GLU A 89 4.49 3.90 13.56
C GLU A 89 4.56 5.19 12.72
N TRP A 90 4.71 5.04 11.40
CA TRP A 90 4.74 6.19 10.47
C TRP A 90 3.44 6.99 10.55
N SER A 91 2.30 6.31 10.47
CA SER A 91 0.99 6.95 10.47
C SER A 91 0.72 7.72 11.76
N ASP A 92 1.11 7.17 12.91
CA ASP A 92 0.90 7.79 14.22
C ASP A 92 1.80 9.02 14.42
N LEU A 93 3.04 8.97 13.95
CA LEU A 93 3.95 10.12 13.97
C LEU A 93 3.41 11.26 13.10
N MET A 94 2.98 10.96 11.87
CA MET A 94 2.40 11.97 10.97
C MET A 94 1.09 12.55 11.51
N ARG A 95 0.23 11.72 12.12
CA ARG A 95 -0.97 12.18 12.83
C ARG A 95 -0.61 13.18 13.92
N THR A 96 0.41 12.87 14.72
CA THR A 96 0.84 13.71 15.84
C THR A 96 1.42 15.03 15.34
N ALA A 97 2.33 14.98 14.36
CA ALA A 97 2.91 16.18 13.74
C ALA A 97 1.83 17.09 13.12
N GLY A 98 0.89 16.53 12.36
CA GLY A 98 -0.22 17.29 11.78
C GLY A 98 -1.18 17.88 12.82
N ASN A 99 -1.40 17.19 13.94
CA ASN A 99 -2.23 17.69 15.04
C ASN A 99 -1.56 18.84 15.80
N GLU A 100 -0.27 18.72 16.10
CA GLU A 100 0.53 19.78 16.72
C GLU A 100 0.59 21.03 15.84
N ALA A 101 0.82 20.83 14.54
CA ALA A 101 0.82 21.88 13.52
C ALA A 101 -0.50 22.67 13.44
N ALA A 102 -1.64 21.99 13.65
CA ALA A 102 -2.96 22.61 13.60
C ALA A 102 -3.31 23.44 14.85
N HIS A 103 -2.78 23.06 16.02
CA HIS A 103 -3.16 23.65 17.30
C HIS A 103 -2.09 24.57 17.91
N GLY A 104 -0.82 24.41 17.52
CA GLY A 104 0.29 25.23 18.03
C GLY A 104 0.42 26.54 17.27
N VAL A 105 -0.12 27.63 17.82
CA VAL A 105 0.10 29.00 17.34
C VAL A 105 1.58 29.36 17.58
N GLY A 106 2.46 28.94 16.66
CA GLY A 106 3.92 29.08 16.76
C GLY A 106 4.72 27.81 16.37
N LEU A 107 4.06 26.67 16.20
CA LEU A 107 4.69 25.45 15.69
C LEU A 107 4.56 25.41 14.17
N SER A 108 5.69 25.57 13.47
CA SER A 108 5.76 25.41 12.01
C SER A 108 6.44 24.11 11.66
N ILE A 109 5.88 23.37 10.71
CA ILE A 109 6.54 22.22 10.11
C ILE A 109 7.66 22.72 9.19
N GLN A 110 8.87 22.16 9.33
CA GLN A 110 9.98 22.49 8.45
C GLN A 110 9.80 21.85 7.07
N ARG A 111 10.52 22.36 6.07
CA ARG A 111 10.41 21.87 4.70
C ARG A 111 10.73 20.38 4.60
N GLU A 112 11.79 19.96 5.27
CA GLU A 112 12.27 18.58 5.28
C GLU A 112 11.23 17.64 5.89
N ASP A 113 10.69 18.00 7.06
CA ASP A 113 9.63 17.23 7.73
C ASP A 113 8.36 17.16 6.87
N ALA A 114 7.94 18.27 6.26
CA ALA A 114 6.77 18.26 5.39
C ALA A 114 6.97 17.38 4.16
N LYS A 115 8.19 17.35 3.62
CA LYS A 115 8.54 16.48 2.49
C LYS A 115 8.42 15.01 2.89
N ASP A 116 9.01 14.64 4.03
CA ASP A 116 8.98 13.27 4.54
C ASP A 116 7.55 12.83 4.86
N ILE A 117 6.76 13.68 5.51
CA ILE A 117 5.33 13.42 5.78
C ILE A 117 4.57 13.18 4.46
N LEU A 118 4.82 13.99 3.43
CA LEU A 118 4.17 13.83 2.13
C LEU A 118 4.58 12.52 1.44
N GLU A 119 5.87 12.19 1.45
CA GLU A 119 6.40 10.95 0.86
C GLU A 119 5.91 9.69 1.58
N PHE A 120 5.90 9.69 2.92
CA PHE A 120 5.38 8.56 3.70
C PHE A 120 3.87 8.39 3.54
N THR A 121 3.11 9.48 3.46
CA THR A 121 1.67 9.41 3.16
C THR A 121 1.43 8.81 1.78
N ASN A 122 2.22 9.18 0.76
CA ASN A 122 2.14 8.57 -0.57
C ASN A 122 2.49 7.08 -0.54
N ALA A 123 3.52 6.70 0.23
CA ALA A 123 3.91 5.30 0.37
C ALA A 123 2.80 4.45 1.01
N ILE A 124 2.07 4.99 1.99
CA ILE A 124 0.91 4.32 2.60
C ILE A 124 -0.23 4.16 1.57
N LEU A 125 -0.52 5.19 0.78
CA LEU A 125 -1.49 5.10 -0.32
C LEU A 125 -1.12 3.98 -1.30
N ASP A 126 0.15 3.92 -1.71
CA ASP A 126 0.63 2.89 -2.62
C ASP A 126 0.57 1.49 -2.00
N TYR A 127 0.93 1.36 -0.73
CA TYR A 127 0.84 0.10 -0.04
C TYR A 127 -0.60 -0.42 0.02
N LEU A 128 -1.54 0.40 0.51
CA LEU A 128 -2.91 -0.02 0.77
C LEU A 128 -3.74 -0.21 -0.50
N PHE A 129 -3.59 0.66 -1.50
CA PHE A 129 -4.41 0.58 -2.72
C PHE A 129 -3.75 -0.16 -3.89
N SER A 130 -2.46 -0.52 -3.79
CA SER A 130 -1.76 -1.23 -4.86
C SER A 130 -0.98 -2.46 -4.38
N TYR A 131 -0.04 -2.31 -3.45
CA TYR A 131 0.89 -3.40 -3.14
C TYR A 131 0.27 -4.54 -2.36
N ARG A 132 -0.64 -4.25 -1.42
CA ARG A 132 -1.41 -5.25 -0.67
C ARG A 132 -2.12 -6.23 -1.62
N ASP A 133 -2.98 -5.73 -2.50
CA ASP A 133 -3.74 -6.58 -3.44
C ASP A 133 -2.83 -7.35 -4.40
N ARG A 134 -1.77 -6.69 -4.89
CA ARG A 134 -0.80 -7.34 -5.78
C ARG A 134 -0.07 -8.48 -5.08
N PHE A 135 0.24 -8.32 -3.79
CA PHE A 135 0.90 -9.33 -2.99
C PHE A 135 -0.02 -10.49 -2.67
N GLU A 136 -1.29 -10.24 -2.34
CA GLU A 136 -2.31 -11.29 -2.18
C GLU A 136 -2.46 -12.11 -3.46
N ALA A 137 -2.66 -11.44 -4.60
CA ALA A 137 -2.73 -12.09 -5.90
C ALA A 137 -1.46 -12.89 -6.24
N PHE A 138 -0.29 -12.42 -5.81
CA PHE A 138 0.97 -13.15 -5.96
C PHE A 138 1.00 -14.43 -5.11
N LYS A 139 0.57 -14.37 -3.85
CA LYS A 139 0.47 -15.55 -2.96
C LYS A 139 -0.45 -16.61 -3.55
N ASP A 140 -1.59 -16.21 -4.11
CA ASP A 140 -2.55 -17.14 -4.69
C ASP A 140 -2.00 -17.85 -5.93
N ARG A 141 -1.33 -17.12 -6.82
CA ARG A 141 -0.61 -17.72 -7.96
C ARG A 141 0.43 -18.75 -7.52
N ARG A 142 1.16 -18.48 -6.42
CA ARG A 142 2.19 -19.40 -5.90
C ARG A 142 1.58 -20.63 -5.22
N LYS A 143 0.44 -20.50 -4.54
CA LYS A 143 -0.28 -21.64 -3.97
C LYS A 143 -0.80 -22.59 -5.05
N GLY A 144 -1.32 -22.06 -6.16
CA GLY A 144 -1.79 -22.84 -7.31
C GLY A 144 -0.69 -23.45 -8.19
N ALA A 145 0.57 -23.03 -8.03
CA ALA A 145 1.71 -23.48 -8.84
C ALA A 145 2.60 -24.53 -8.15
N ARG A 146 2.19 -25.13 -7.02
CA ARG A 146 2.98 -26.21 -6.39
C ARG A 146 2.90 -27.50 -7.25
N PRO A 147 4.04 -28.12 -7.63
CA PRO A 147 4.04 -29.36 -8.40
C PRO A 147 3.55 -30.54 -7.56
N VAL A 148 2.90 -31.49 -8.23
CA VAL A 148 2.55 -32.82 -7.71
C VAL A 148 3.79 -33.44 -7.04
N GLU A 149 3.64 -33.76 -5.77
CA GLU A 149 4.60 -34.51 -4.97
C GLU A 149 4.78 -35.91 -5.59
N ASN A 150 5.98 -36.22 -6.07
CA ASN A 150 6.32 -37.55 -6.56
C ASN A 150 6.31 -38.54 -5.38
N ALA A 151 5.22 -39.27 -5.20
CA ALA A 151 5.13 -40.47 -4.35
C ALA A 151 5.37 -41.75 -5.20
N PRO A 152 5.85 -42.85 -4.60
CA PRO A 152 6.88 -43.70 -5.18
C PRO A 152 6.36 -44.73 -6.19
N ALA A 153 7.21 -45.10 -7.14
CA ALA A 153 6.96 -46.21 -8.04
C ALA A 153 7.02 -47.56 -7.29
N THR A 154 5.91 -48.00 -6.70
CA THR A 154 5.71 -49.42 -6.38
C THR A 154 5.45 -50.16 -7.68
N ARG A 155 6.50 -50.69 -8.31
CA ARG A 155 6.34 -51.67 -9.38
C ARG A 155 6.52 -53.07 -8.80
N THR A 156 5.39 -53.67 -8.44
CA THR A 156 5.27 -55.11 -8.27
C THR A 156 5.67 -55.76 -9.60
N MET A 157 6.83 -56.41 -9.67
CA MET A 157 7.11 -57.40 -10.71
C MET A 157 7.21 -58.76 -10.04
N ASN A 158 6.08 -59.47 -10.13
CA ASN A 158 6.03 -60.90 -9.99
C ASN A 158 6.52 -61.48 -11.34
N LEU A 159 7.68 -62.12 -11.35
CA LEU A 159 8.03 -63.02 -12.44
C LEU A 159 8.51 -64.33 -11.81
N GLY A 160 7.65 -65.34 -11.96
CA GLY A 160 7.87 -66.68 -11.47
C GLY A 160 9.08 -67.35 -12.10
N SER A 161 9.69 -68.19 -11.27
CA SER A 161 10.23 -69.51 -11.57
C SER A 161 10.56 -69.81 -13.05
N GLU A 162 11.84 -70.03 -13.33
CA GLU A 162 12.35 -71.35 -13.74
C GLU A 162 13.89 -71.39 -13.69
N SER A 163 14.39 -72.46 -13.07
CA SER A 163 15.75 -73.02 -13.09
C SER A 163 15.59 -74.43 -13.72
N PRO A 164 16.61 -75.21 -14.16
CA PRO A 164 18.07 -75.09 -14.04
C PRO A 164 18.89 -75.44 -15.33
N ALA A 165 20.22 -75.36 -15.24
CA ALA A 165 21.21 -76.41 -15.61
C ALA A 165 22.41 -75.97 -16.50
N GLU A 166 23.60 -76.16 -15.92
CA GLU A 166 24.85 -76.77 -16.46
C GLU A 166 25.34 -76.43 -17.88
N ILE A 167 26.54 -75.84 -18.03
CA ILE A 167 27.89 -76.46 -18.13
C ILE A 167 28.95 -75.37 -17.95
#